data_AF-A0A2D6A0C7-F1
#
_entry.id   AF-A0A2D6A0C7-F1
#
_cell.length_a   1.000
_cell.length_b   1.000
_cell.length_c   1.000
_cell.angle_alpha   90.00
_cell.angle_beta   90.00
_cell.angle_gamma   90.00
#
_symmetry.space_group_name_H-M   'P 1'
#
loop_
_entity.id
_entity.type
_entity.pdbx_description
1 polymer ?
#
loop_
_entity_poly.entity_id
_entity_poly.type
_entity_poly.pdbx_seq_one_letter_code
_entity_poly.pdbx_strand_id
1 'polypeptide(L)'
;MSYPILATVFFVSVLLLVALLVVRLMSPPTWRRNRRRLLNAYSLWFMPYVAFIVFFTGPTGADIYPSPNGSPYRLPWKKGERRFVAQGNRSFTSHRGAHLYAWDFIMPTSTEVLASRSGVVIRVEDGEQGIGIESNLIVIQHSDGTKAGYAHIQQASATVEVGDYVHQGMPIGLSGMVGQTLFPHLHFYVVDETELNPVPISFEDVDDGVPRALRSYVSSNNRLDVKFNVVEFDVGSSRLRGELFKPQGPGPFPTILFNHGSAPGMLNSQASVNMAPFFLKKGWAFFMPYRRGQGLSEAEGPYIMDTIKSAIQKSGMEKGVQVLIEQHKNELFEDQAAAYSWLLKQDFVDSSRVATVGNSFGGIQVLIGMARLNYCAGVNAGGGAKSWKQAISLQYELIKTSKAINRPIFFFQAQNDYDLSPTRLLSGVMRRAGKSVEAKIYPAFGSTPREGHQFPYRGVSQWFGDVSKFLDRHCGKSAPY
;
A
#
# COMPACT_ATOMS: atom_id res chain seq x y z
N MET A 1 20.54 4.86 40.96
CA MET A 1 21.85 5.05 40.28
C MET A 1 21.66 6.05 39.16
N SER A 2 22.50 7.08 39.06
CA SER A 2 22.39 8.09 37.98
C SER A 2 22.86 7.51 36.63
N TYR A 3 22.28 8.03 35.55
CA TYR A 3 22.52 7.63 34.14
C TYR A 3 24.01 7.47 33.73
N PRO A 4 24.94 8.35 34.15
CA PRO A 4 26.36 8.21 33.77
C PRO A 4 27.00 6.93 34.32
N ILE A 5 26.56 6.49 35.49
CA ILE A 5 27.14 5.34 36.19
C ILE A 5 26.78 4.06 35.44
N LEU A 6 25.52 3.91 35.00
CA LEU A 6 25.07 2.73 34.27
C LEU A 6 25.67 2.64 32.85
N ALA A 7 25.81 3.76 32.15
CA ALA A 7 26.48 3.80 30.84
C ALA A 7 27.98 3.46 30.95
N THR A 8 28.65 4.00 31.97
CA THR A 8 30.06 3.68 32.24
C THR A 8 30.25 2.19 32.57
N VAL A 9 29.36 1.64 33.40
CA VAL A 9 29.37 0.20 33.72
C VAL A 9 29.15 -0.67 32.47
N PHE A 10 28.28 -0.25 31.53
CA PHE A 10 28.09 -0.95 30.25
C PHE A 10 29.35 -0.97 29.40
N PHE A 11 29.94 0.21 29.12
CA PHE A 11 31.14 0.32 28.29
C PHE A 11 32.30 -0.48 28.88
N VAL A 12 32.50 -0.39 30.20
CA VAL A 12 33.52 -1.17 30.91
C VAL A 12 33.25 -2.67 30.81
N SER A 13 31.98 -3.10 30.92
CA SER A 13 31.61 -4.53 30.82
C SER A 13 31.81 -5.11 29.42
N VAL A 14 31.53 -4.34 28.37
CA VAL A 14 31.77 -4.74 26.96
C VAL A 14 33.27 -4.79 26.66
N LEU A 15 34.04 -3.79 27.10
CA LEU A 15 35.50 -3.79 26.96
C LEU A 15 36.13 -4.99 27.69
N LEU A 16 35.63 -5.33 28.88
CA LEU A 16 36.03 -6.53 29.62
C LEU A 16 35.70 -7.83 28.87
N LEU A 17 34.54 -7.91 28.21
CA LEU A 17 34.18 -9.07 27.39
C LEU A 17 35.14 -9.24 26.22
N VAL A 18 35.41 -8.16 25.49
CA VAL A 18 36.33 -8.14 24.35
C VAL A 18 37.73 -8.52 24.81
N ALA A 19 38.22 -7.93 25.90
CA ALA A 19 39.51 -8.28 26.50
C ALA A 19 39.58 -9.77 26.90
N LEU A 20 38.52 -10.31 27.51
CA LEU A 20 38.43 -11.74 27.84
C LEU A 20 38.40 -12.63 26.59
N LEU A 21 37.78 -12.18 25.50
CA LEU A 21 37.75 -12.87 24.21
C LEU A 21 39.12 -12.83 23.50
N VAL A 22 39.87 -11.73 23.62
CA VAL A 22 41.24 -11.60 23.11
C VAL A 22 42.20 -12.47 23.92
N VAL A 23 42.16 -12.40 25.25
CA VAL A 23 42.91 -13.31 26.14
C VAL A 23 42.56 -14.77 25.82
N ARG A 24 41.29 -15.05 25.52
CA ARG A 24 40.78 -16.36 25.12
C ARG A 24 41.40 -16.87 23.80
N LEU A 25 41.76 -15.98 22.87
CA LEU A 25 42.37 -16.31 21.57
C LEU A 25 43.90 -16.37 21.64
N MET A 26 44.52 -15.54 22.49
CA MET A 26 45.98 -15.36 22.55
C MET A 26 46.68 -16.18 23.64
N SER A 27 45.94 -16.81 24.57
CA SER A 27 46.56 -17.56 25.68
C SER A 27 46.90 -19.02 25.33
N PRO A 28 48.03 -19.56 25.83
CA PRO A 28 48.43 -20.95 25.64
C PRO A 28 47.40 -21.98 26.15
N PRO A 29 47.38 -23.22 25.60
CA PRO A 29 46.44 -24.28 25.99
C PRO A 29 46.46 -24.68 27.47
N THR A 30 47.57 -24.41 28.17
CA THR A 30 47.77 -24.74 29.59
C THR A 30 46.87 -23.93 30.54
N TRP A 31 46.30 -22.82 30.08
CA TRP A 31 45.41 -21.94 30.88
C TRP A 31 43.91 -22.30 30.82
N ARG A 32 43.54 -23.44 30.19
CA ARG A 32 42.14 -23.84 29.95
C ARG A 32 41.25 -23.86 31.20
N ARG A 33 41.76 -24.27 32.37
CA ARG A 33 40.98 -24.37 33.62
C ARG A 33 40.65 -23.00 34.22
N ASN A 34 41.60 -22.07 34.21
CA ASN A 34 41.41 -20.69 34.69
C ASN A 34 40.52 -19.88 33.74
N ARG A 35 40.65 -20.12 32.43
CA ARG A 35 39.78 -19.55 31.37
C ARG A 35 38.31 -19.90 31.57
N ARG A 36 38.00 -21.16 31.89
CA ARG A 36 36.60 -21.60 32.12
C ARG A 36 36.00 -20.97 33.37
N ARG A 37 36.80 -20.78 34.43
CA ARG A 37 36.38 -20.09 35.65
C ARG A 37 36.13 -18.60 35.43
N LEU A 38 37.02 -17.90 34.72
CA LEU A 38 36.86 -16.48 34.38
C LEU A 38 35.65 -16.24 33.48
N LEU A 39 35.46 -17.07 32.44
CA LEU A 39 34.27 -16.98 31.59
C LEU A 39 33.00 -17.27 32.37
N ASN A 40 32.97 -18.31 33.22
CA ASN A 40 31.79 -18.60 34.05
C ASN A 40 31.49 -17.48 35.06
N ALA A 41 32.50 -16.86 35.66
CA ALA A 41 32.34 -15.71 36.54
C ALA A 41 31.79 -14.48 35.79
N TYR A 42 32.29 -14.23 34.57
CA TYR A 42 31.76 -13.18 33.69
C TYR A 42 30.31 -13.48 33.27
N SER A 43 29.99 -14.72 32.88
CA SER A 43 28.62 -15.13 32.54
C SER A 43 27.63 -14.87 33.68
N LEU A 44 28.03 -15.15 34.92
CA LEU A 44 27.21 -14.91 36.11
C LEU A 44 27.01 -13.42 36.42
N TRP A 45 27.93 -12.56 35.99
CA TRP A 45 27.83 -11.09 36.13
C TRP A 45 27.08 -10.41 34.97
N PHE A 46 27.23 -10.94 33.75
CA PHE A 46 26.63 -10.42 32.53
C PHE A 46 25.18 -10.87 32.33
N MET A 47 24.83 -12.09 32.74
CA MET A 47 23.46 -12.62 32.60
C MET A 47 22.39 -11.81 33.36
N PRO A 48 22.61 -11.34 34.61
CA PRO A 48 21.68 -10.44 35.30
C PRO A 48 21.53 -9.10 34.60
N TYR A 49 22.57 -8.63 33.91
CA TYR A 49 22.56 -7.37 33.17
C TYR A 49 21.83 -7.51 31.82
N VAL A 50 22.03 -8.60 31.09
CA VAL A 50 21.22 -8.97 29.92
C VAL A 50 19.77 -9.17 30.33
N ALA A 51 19.51 -9.86 31.45
CA ALA A 51 18.18 -9.99 32.00
C ALA A 51 17.59 -8.61 32.34
N PHE A 52 18.36 -7.71 32.96
CA PHE A 52 17.90 -6.34 33.23
C PHE A 52 17.55 -5.57 31.95
N ILE A 53 18.35 -5.65 30.89
CA ILE A 53 18.01 -5.08 29.57
C ILE A 53 16.71 -5.71 29.06
N VAL A 54 16.58 -7.03 29.11
CA VAL A 54 15.38 -7.74 28.62
C VAL A 54 14.12 -7.44 29.43
N PHE A 55 14.23 -7.19 30.73
CA PHE A 55 13.10 -6.96 31.63
C PHE A 55 12.74 -5.47 31.81
N PHE A 56 13.66 -4.54 31.57
CA PHE A 56 13.45 -3.09 31.73
C PHE A 56 13.51 -2.30 30.41
N THR A 57 13.77 -2.97 29.28
CA THR A 57 13.59 -2.42 27.92
C THR A 57 12.57 -3.27 27.16
N GLY A 58 11.84 -2.67 26.22
CA GLY A 58 10.72 -3.31 25.54
C GLY A 58 9.35 -2.73 25.96
N PRO A 59 8.26 -3.16 25.30
CA PRO A 59 6.95 -2.57 25.51
C PRO A 59 6.42 -2.87 26.92
N THR A 60 6.43 -1.85 27.77
CA THR A 60 5.73 -1.84 29.06
C THR A 60 4.42 -1.06 28.89
N GLY A 61 3.32 -1.57 29.47
CA GLY A 61 1.96 -1.04 29.21
C GLY A 61 1.47 -1.45 27.83
N ALA A 62 1.13 -2.73 27.64
CA ALA A 62 0.60 -3.25 26.37
C ALA A 62 -0.71 -2.57 25.94
N ASP A 63 -1.41 -1.97 26.89
CA ASP A 63 -2.66 -1.22 26.74
C ASP A 63 -2.51 0.08 25.93
N ILE A 64 -1.31 0.65 25.82
CA ILE A 64 -1.09 1.88 25.04
C ILE A 64 -0.90 1.61 23.54
N TYR A 65 -0.67 0.35 23.15
CA TYR A 65 -0.42 -0.01 21.76
C TYR A 65 -1.73 -0.37 21.06
N PRO A 66 -1.93 0.06 19.80
CA PRO A 66 -3.10 -0.32 19.04
C PRO A 66 -3.07 -1.83 18.72
N SER A 67 -4.25 -2.42 18.51
CA SER A 67 -4.39 -3.82 18.09
C SER A 67 -3.54 -4.11 16.83
N PRO A 68 -2.79 -5.22 16.78
CA PRO A 68 -2.09 -5.63 15.56
C PRO A 68 -3.05 -5.99 14.43
N ASN A 69 -4.22 -6.54 14.75
CA ASN A 69 -5.22 -6.90 13.74
C ASN A 69 -5.77 -5.63 13.10
N GLY A 70 -5.53 -5.46 11.80
CA GLY A 70 -5.88 -4.26 11.06
C GLY A 70 -4.90 -3.09 11.24
N SER A 71 -3.71 -3.34 11.81
CA SER A 71 -2.66 -2.33 11.82
C SER A 71 -2.32 -1.91 10.38
N PRO A 72 -2.12 -0.60 10.12
CA PRO A 72 -1.70 -0.12 8.81
C PRO A 72 -0.19 -0.27 8.57
N TYR A 73 0.58 -0.79 9.53
CA TYR A 73 2.03 -0.97 9.45
C TYR A 73 2.41 -2.43 9.25
N ARG A 74 3.45 -2.65 8.44
CA ARG A 74 4.14 -3.95 8.27
C ARG A 74 5.62 -3.74 8.39
N LEU A 75 6.35 -4.78 8.79
CA LEU A 75 7.79 -4.67 8.97
C LEU A 75 8.48 -4.13 7.68
N PRO A 76 9.41 -3.18 7.78
CA PRO A 76 9.91 -2.37 6.64
C PRO A 76 10.94 -3.10 5.74
N TRP A 77 10.75 -4.40 5.52
CA TRP A 77 11.61 -5.22 4.66
C TRP A 77 10.79 -6.30 3.94
N LYS A 78 11.39 -6.98 2.96
CA LYS A 78 10.67 -7.90 2.07
C LYS A 78 10.03 -9.07 2.82
N LYS A 79 8.84 -9.46 2.36
CA LYS A 79 8.10 -10.62 2.84
C LYS A 79 9.00 -11.87 2.87
N GLY A 80 8.93 -12.60 3.97
CA GLY A 80 9.67 -13.84 4.18
C GLY A 80 11.09 -13.65 4.72
N GLU A 81 11.64 -12.42 4.68
CA GLU A 81 12.93 -12.15 5.30
C GLU A 81 12.78 -12.00 6.82
N ARG A 82 13.79 -12.52 7.54
CA ARG A 82 13.89 -12.48 8.99
C ARG A 82 14.90 -11.43 9.43
N ARG A 83 14.53 -10.56 10.37
CA ARG A 83 15.44 -9.58 10.98
C ARG A 83 15.40 -9.68 12.50
N PHE A 84 16.56 -9.45 13.13
CA PHE A 84 16.73 -9.44 14.58
C PHE A 84 16.57 -8.03 15.13
N VAL A 85 15.83 -7.86 16.22
CA VAL A 85 15.66 -6.58 16.91
C VAL A 85 16.81 -6.42 17.91
N ALA A 86 17.76 -5.53 17.61
CA ALA A 86 18.86 -5.23 18.52
C ALA A 86 18.36 -4.43 19.72
N GLN A 87 17.55 -3.41 19.46
CA GLN A 87 16.95 -2.55 20.48
C GLN A 87 15.48 -2.31 20.13
N GLY A 88 14.62 -2.32 21.15
CA GLY A 88 13.19 -2.04 21.00
C GLY A 88 12.79 -0.80 21.78
N ASN A 89 11.48 -0.60 21.91
CA ASN A 89 10.90 0.56 22.58
C ASN A 89 11.44 0.74 24.00
N ARG A 90 11.60 2.01 24.41
CA ARG A 90 12.08 2.39 25.76
C ARG A 90 13.44 1.78 26.11
N SER A 91 14.35 1.72 25.14
CA SER A 91 15.75 1.34 25.39
C SER A 91 16.38 2.26 26.44
N PHE A 92 17.32 1.74 27.23
CA PHE A 92 17.88 2.50 28.35
C PHE A 92 18.88 3.57 27.88
N THR A 93 19.69 3.26 26.88
CA THR A 93 20.80 4.11 26.38
C THR A 93 20.38 5.04 25.25
N SER A 94 19.38 4.65 24.46
CA SER A 94 18.82 5.35 23.29
C SER A 94 17.28 5.37 23.40
N HIS A 95 16.55 5.70 22.34
CA HIS A 95 15.07 5.59 22.28
C HIS A 95 14.37 6.34 23.42
N ARG A 96 14.60 7.66 23.47
CA ARG A 96 13.97 8.61 24.39
C ARG A 96 13.35 9.76 23.61
N GLY A 97 12.51 10.58 24.27
CA GLY A 97 11.84 11.71 23.62
C GLY A 97 11.02 11.24 22.42
N ALA A 98 11.18 11.91 21.27
CA ALA A 98 10.53 11.56 20.00
C ALA A 98 10.80 10.12 19.51
N HIS A 99 11.88 9.47 20.00
CA HIS A 99 12.25 8.09 19.61
C HIS A 99 11.87 7.05 20.68
N LEU A 100 11.02 7.40 21.65
CA LEU A 100 10.66 6.50 22.78
C LEU A 100 10.14 5.13 22.32
N TYR A 101 9.43 5.10 21.20
CA TYR A 101 8.85 3.89 20.60
C TYR A 101 9.56 3.47 19.31
N ALA A 102 10.88 3.68 19.25
CA ALA A 102 11.71 3.27 18.12
C ALA A 102 12.21 1.82 18.21
N TRP A 103 12.61 1.28 17.07
CA TRP A 103 13.25 -0.02 16.94
C TRP A 103 14.53 0.06 16.10
N ASP A 104 15.54 -0.67 16.53
CA ASP A 104 16.76 -0.93 15.77
C ASP A 104 16.71 -2.36 15.23
N PHE A 105 16.39 -2.51 13.95
CA PHE A 105 16.37 -3.79 13.26
C PHE A 105 17.73 -4.07 12.63
N ILE A 106 18.41 -5.14 13.05
CA ILE A 106 19.68 -5.57 12.42
C ILE A 106 19.45 -5.79 10.93
N MET A 107 20.17 -5.00 10.13
CA MET A 107 20.00 -4.95 8.71
C MET A 107 21.36 -4.66 8.06
N PRO A 108 21.97 -5.64 7.36
CA PRO A 108 23.21 -5.43 6.63
C PRO A 108 23.10 -4.23 5.69
N THR A 109 24.20 -3.54 5.45
CA THR A 109 24.24 -2.44 4.47
C THR A 109 23.78 -2.93 3.10
N SER A 110 23.22 -2.04 2.30
CA SER A 110 22.70 -2.34 0.97
C SER A 110 21.50 -3.31 0.96
N THR A 111 20.80 -3.46 2.09
CA THR A 111 19.51 -4.17 2.13
C THR A 111 18.40 -3.20 1.75
N GLU A 112 17.46 -3.65 0.92
CA GLU A 112 16.31 -2.83 0.54
C GLU A 112 15.38 -2.54 1.73
N VAL A 113 15.09 -1.27 1.96
CA VAL A 113 14.12 -0.77 2.93
C VAL A 113 12.81 -0.50 2.19
N LEU A 114 11.71 -1.03 2.73
CA LEU A 114 10.37 -0.84 2.20
C LEU A 114 9.59 0.14 3.08
N ALA A 115 8.70 0.93 2.46
CA ALA A 115 7.71 1.70 3.21
C ALA A 115 6.87 0.77 4.10
N SER A 116 6.87 1.04 5.39
CA SER A 116 6.12 0.31 6.42
C SER A 116 4.61 0.58 6.33
N ARG A 117 4.23 1.78 5.87
CA ARG A 117 2.84 2.23 5.67
C ARG A 117 2.82 3.26 4.55
N SER A 118 1.72 3.30 3.80
CA SER A 118 1.53 4.26 2.70
C SER A 118 1.49 5.70 3.21
N GLY A 119 1.99 6.66 2.42
CA GLY A 119 2.02 8.07 2.80
C GLY A 119 2.78 8.93 1.80
N VAL A 120 2.96 10.21 2.14
CA VAL A 120 3.74 11.18 1.35
C VAL A 120 5.13 11.32 1.95
N VAL A 121 6.17 11.25 1.12
CA VAL A 121 7.54 11.52 1.53
C VAL A 121 7.68 13.02 1.80
N ILE A 122 8.02 13.39 3.03
CA ILE A 122 8.13 14.81 3.44
C ILE A 122 9.57 15.24 3.72
N ARG A 123 10.50 14.28 3.85
CA ARG A 123 11.93 14.54 4.05
C ARG A 123 12.75 13.40 3.48
N VAL A 124 13.82 13.75 2.76
CA VAL A 124 14.86 12.85 2.28
C VAL A 124 16.20 13.49 2.54
N GLU A 125 16.99 12.89 3.41
CA GLU A 125 18.38 13.21 3.70
C GLU A 125 19.19 11.98 3.28
N ASP A 126 20.07 12.12 2.28
CA ASP A 126 20.80 11.00 1.69
C ASP A 126 22.24 11.37 1.26
N GLY A 127 22.78 12.40 1.91
CA GLY A 127 24.09 12.99 1.59
C GLY A 127 25.25 12.46 2.45
N GLU A 128 24.97 11.89 3.61
CA GLU A 128 25.98 11.54 4.61
C GLU A 128 26.62 10.18 4.36
N GLN A 129 27.90 10.04 4.73
CA GLN A 129 28.66 8.78 4.63
C GLN A 129 29.30 8.41 5.98
N GLY A 130 29.39 7.10 6.23
CA GLY A 130 30.16 6.55 7.34
C GLY A 130 29.65 6.96 8.73
N ILE A 131 30.47 6.73 9.75
CA ILE A 131 30.10 7.06 11.14
C ILE A 131 30.30 8.56 11.37
N GLY A 132 29.27 9.22 11.88
CA GLY A 132 29.24 10.67 12.05
C GLY A 132 28.13 11.13 12.99
N ILE A 133 27.98 12.45 13.13
CA ILE A 133 26.92 13.06 13.94
C ILE A 133 25.59 13.05 13.19
N GLU A 134 25.63 13.32 11.89
CA GLU A 134 24.47 13.39 11.00
C GLU A 134 24.19 12.01 10.39
N SER A 135 22.92 11.70 10.15
CA SER A 135 22.47 10.45 9.54
C SER A 135 21.60 10.76 8.35
N ASN A 136 21.61 9.88 7.36
CA ASN A 136 20.58 9.89 6.33
C ASN A 136 19.24 9.39 6.88
N LEU A 137 18.16 9.95 6.38
CA LEU A 137 16.81 9.81 6.90
C LEU A 137 15.78 9.97 5.79
N ILE A 138 14.81 9.06 5.75
CA ILE A 138 13.58 9.22 4.97
C ILE A 138 12.42 9.37 5.95
N VAL A 139 11.54 10.36 5.74
CA VAL A 139 10.31 10.53 6.55
C VAL A 139 9.08 10.49 5.65
N ILE A 140 8.14 9.64 6.03
CA ILE A 140 6.84 9.47 5.35
C ILE A 140 5.74 9.94 6.28
N GLN A 141 4.95 10.93 5.85
CA GLN A 141 3.73 11.37 6.52
C GLN A 141 2.53 10.54 6.05
N HIS A 142 1.75 10.03 7.01
CA HIS A 142 0.57 9.23 6.77
C HIS A 142 -0.70 10.08 6.73
N SER A 143 -1.79 9.49 6.24
CA SER A 143 -3.07 10.20 6.09
C SER A 143 -3.70 10.65 7.42
N ASP A 144 -3.27 10.07 8.54
CA ASP A 144 -3.68 10.46 9.90
C ASP A 144 -2.74 11.50 10.53
N GLY A 145 -1.84 12.10 9.74
CA GLY A 145 -0.90 13.12 10.17
C GLY A 145 0.38 12.60 10.80
N THR A 146 0.39 11.34 11.28
CA THR A 146 1.60 10.72 11.87
C THR A 146 2.73 10.59 10.86
N LYS A 147 3.97 10.60 11.34
CA LYS A 147 5.17 10.56 10.51
C LYS A 147 6.07 9.40 10.92
N ALA A 148 6.41 8.53 9.97
CA ALA A 148 7.37 7.44 10.16
C ALA A 148 8.75 7.83 9.63
N GLY A 149 9.77 7.71 10.48
CA GLY A 149 11.17 7.94 10.14
C GLY A 149 11.94 6.64 9.93
N TYR A 150 12.80 6.62 8.91
CA TYR A 150 13.68 5.52 8.53
C TYR A 150 15.11 6.08 8.48
N ALA A 151 15.90 5.85 9.52
CA ALA A 151 17.24 6.41 9.65
C ALA A 151 18.35 5.39 9.35
N HIS A 152 19.58 5.89 9.29
CA HIS A 152 20.79 5.17 8.86
C HIS A 152 20.70 4.66 7.41
N ILE A 153 20.03 5.41 6.53
CA ILE A 153 19.94 5.09 5.10
C ILE A 153 21.33 5.17 4.45
N GLN A 154 21.64 4.26 3.55
CA GLN A 154 22.91 4.28 2.81
C GLN A 154 22.93 5.50 1.88
N GLN A 155 24.04 6.22 1.84
CA GLN A 155 24.21 7.38 0.96
C GLN A 155 23.84 7.08 -0.49
N ALA A 156 23.21 8.07 -1.14
CA ALA A 156 22.81 8.06 -2.54
C ALA A 156 22.02 6.79 -2.92
N SER A 157 21.23 6.27 -1.98
CA SER A 157 20.41 5.07 -2.18
C SER A 157 18.91 5.32 -2.11
N ALA A 158 18.46 6.50 -1.69
CA ALA A 158 17.06 6.87 -1.68
C ALA A 158 16.48 6.74 -3.10
N THR A 159 15.34 6.06 -3.22
CA THR A 159 14.67 5.82 -4.51
C THR A 159 13.42 6.69 -4.70
N VAL A 160 13.21 7.61 -3.77
CA VAL A 160 12.05 8.51 -3.62
C VAL A 160 12.52 9.93 -3.38
N GLU A 161 11.67 10.89 -3.74
CA GLU A 161 11.90 12.33 -3.56
C GLU A 161 10.82 12.93 -2.65
N VAL A 162 11.09 14.11 -2.08
CA VAL A 162 10.09 14.84 -1.29
C VAL A 162 8.89 15.17 -2.18
N GLY A 163 7.69 14.85 -1.70
CA GLY A 163 6.42 14.97 -2.43
C GLY A 163 5.91 13.65 -3.01
N ASP A 164 6.75 12.63 -3.13
CA ASP A 164 6.33 11.32 -3.63
C ASP A 164 5.30 10.68 -2.71
N TYR A 165 4.19 10.19 -3.27
CA TYR A 165 3.31 9.27 -2.55
C TYR A 165 3.84 7.85 -2.70
N VAL A 166 4.03 7.15 -1.58
CA VAL A 166 4.48 5.76 -1.54
C VAL A 166 3.41 4.85 -0.96
N HIS A 167 3.33 3.63 -1.48
CA HIS A 167 2.54 2.55 -0.89
C HIS A 167 3.37 1.72 0.08
N GLN A 168 2.72 1.15 1.09
CA GLN A 168 3.30 0.07 1.90
C GLN A 168 3.91 -0.99 0.97
N GLY A 169 5.18 -1.31 1.19
CA GLY A 169 5.94 -2.27 0.39
C GLY A 169 6.72 -1.69 -0.80
N MET A 170 6.57 -0.41 -1.12
CA MET A 170 7.45 0.23 -2.10
C MET A 170 8.88 0.37 -1.56
N PRO A 171 9.91 0.08 -2.37
CA PRO A 171 11.29 0.41 -2.04
C PRO A 171 11.44 1.93 -1.87
N ILE A 172 12.08 2.34 -0.77
CA ILE A 172 12.33 3.76 -0.48
C ILE A 172 13.83 4.09 -0.44
N GLY A 173 14.68 3.09 -0.19
CA GLY A 173 16.12 3.22 -0.21
C GLY A 173 16.81 1.94 0.24
N LEU A 174 18.11 2.04 0.56
CA LEU A 174 18.88 0.93 1.12
C LEU A 174 19.32 1.25 2.55
N SER A 175 19.39 0.24 3.42
CA SER A 175 19.96 0.38 4.76
C SER A 175 21.46 0.61 4.68
N GLY A 176 21.98 1.40 5.61
CA GLY A 176 23.38 1.77 5.68
C GLY A 176 24.00 1.52 7.05
N MET A 177 25.20 2.06 7.18
CA MET A 177 25.92 2.23 8.43
C MET A 177 26.41 3.69 8.44
N VAL A 178 25.44 4.60 8.52
CA VAL A 178 25.65 6.05 8.36
C VAL A 178 25.20 6.78 9.62
N GLY A 179 25.99 7.73 10.10
CA GLY A 179 25.68 8.56 11.26
C GLY A 179 25.95 7.89 12.60
N GLN A 180 25.14 8.21 13.61
CA GLN A 180 25.34 7.77 14.99
C GLN A 180 24.96 6.30 15.19
N THR A 181 25.79 5.40 14.69
CA THR A 181 25.56 3.95 14.73
C THR A 181 26.82 3.17 15.08
N LEU A 182 26.65 2.02 15.73
CA LEU A 182 27.74 1.09 16.06
C LEU A 182 27.77 -0.15 15.15
N PHE A 183 26.69 -0.42 14.41
CA PHE A 183 26.54 -1.58 13.53
C PHE A 183 25.46 -1.32 12.47
N PRO A 184 25.48 -2.01 11.31
CA PRO A 184 24.44 -1.87 10.29
C PRO A 184 23.05 -2.25 10.81
N HIS A 185 22.12 -1.30 10.78
CA HIS A 185 20.74 -1.49 11.19
C HIS A 185 19.82 -0.43 10.59
N LEU A 186 18.52 -0.71 10.59
CA LEU A 186 17.48 0.27 10.31
C LEU A 186 16.91 0.76 11.64
N HIS A 187 17.00 2.06 11.89
CA HIS A 187 16.31 2.71 13.00
C HIS A 187 14.95 3.22 12.50
N PHE A 188 13.87 2.67 13.05
CA PHE A 188 12.48 2.98 12.66
C PHE A 188 11.70 3.54 13.84
N TYR A 189 10.99 4.65 13.62
CA TYR A 189 10.18 5.30 14.66
C TYR A 189 8.96 6.01 14.04
N VAL A 190 7.95 6.27 14.87
CA VAL A 190 6.76 7.05 14.48
C VAL A 190 6.51 8.16 15.48
N VAL A 191 6.23 9.35 14.97
CA VAL A 191 5.91 10.55 15.75
C VAL A 191 4.59 11.17 15.27
N ASP A 192 4.03 12.04 16.09
CA ASP A 192 2.85 12.83 15.72
C ASP A 192 3.17 13.90 14.66
N GLU A 193 2.17 14.70 14.29
CA GLU A 193 2.32 15.77 13.30
C GLU A 193 3.40 16.79 13.68
N THR A 194 3.65 17.01 14.98
CA THR A 194 4.62 17.99 15.48
C THR A 194 6.06 17.47 15.46
N GLU A 195 6.26 16.17 15.24
CA GLU A 195 7.54 15.45 15.37
C GLU A 195 8.14 15.43 16.79
N LEU A 196 7.45 16.01 17.78
CA LEU A 196 7.94 16.10 19.15
C LEU A 196 7.51 14.88 19.99
N ASN A 197 6.33 14.32 19.71
CA ASN A 197 5.77 13.26 20.54
C ASN A 197 5.88 11.90 19.84
N PRO A 198 6.43 10.88 20.52
CA PRO A 198 6.49 9.52 19.99
C PRO A 198 5.09 8.88 19.98
N VAL A 199 4.73 8.19 18.90
CA VAL A 199 3.45 7.50 18.75
C VAL A 199 3.65 5.99 18.85
N PRO A 200 3.02 5.29 19.80
CA PRO A 200 3.09 3.84 19.86
C PRO A 200 2.28 3.23 18.71
N ILE A 201 2.90 2.31 17.96
CA ILE A 201 2.26 1.60 16.85
C ILE A 201 2.41 0.08 17.04
N SER A 202 1.55 -0.68 16.36
CA SER A 202 1.69 -2.11 16.19
C SER A 202 1.95 -2.45 14.72
N PHE A 203 2.54 -3.61 14.45
CA PHE A 203 2.72 -4.18 13.11
C PHE A 203 1.73 -5.33 12.90
N GLU A 204 1.09 -5.38 11.74
CA GLU A 204 0.11 -6.43 11.41
C GLU A 204 0.76 -7.83 11.34
N ASP A 205 2.06 -7.88 10.99
CA ASP A 205 2.84 -9.10 10.80
C ASP A 205 3.65 -9.54 12.03
N VAL A 206 3.23 -9.10 13.21
CA VAL A 206 3.78 -9.49 14.51
C VAL A 206 2.64 -9.95 15.40
N ASP A 207 2.73 -11.15 15.98
CA ASP A 207 1.63 -11.78 16.73
C ASP A 207 1.06 -10.89 17.86
N ASP A 208 1.92 -10.24 18.64
CA ASP A 208 1.56 -9.27 19.69
C ASP A 208 1.66 -7.81 19.21
N GLY A 209 1.87 -7.60 17.91
CA GLY A 209 2.00 -6.31 17.25
C GLY A 209 3.29 -5.57 17.51
N VAL A 210 4.07 -5.94 18.52
CA VAL A 210 5.16 -5.09 19.01
C VAL A 210 6.47 -5.87 19.06
N PRO A 211 7.40 -5.63 18.12
CA PRO A 211 8.70 -6.28 18.14
C PRO A 211 9.44 -6.04 19.46
N ARG A 212 9.91 -7.13 20.06
CA ARG A 212 10.66 -7.13 21.32
C ARG A 212 12.14 -7.26 21.03
N ALA A 213 12.95 -6.56 21.82
CA ALA A 213 14.40 -6.68 21.76
C ALA A 213 14.85 -8.13 21.93
N LEU A 214 15.96 -8.47 21.27
CA LEU A 214 16.57 -9.79 21.27
C LEU A 214 15.70 -10.92 20.66
N ARG A 215 14.73 -10.56 19.82
CA ARG A 215 13.92 -11.51 19.05
C ARG A 215 14.04 -11.25 17.56
N SER A 216 13.64 -12.23 16.76
CA SER A 216 13.61 -12.13 15.30
C SER A 216 12.20 -12.23 14.76
N TYR A 217 11.90 -11.40 13.77
CA TYR A 217 10.57 -11.30 13.16
C TYR A 217 10.68 -11.49 11.65
N VAL A 218 9.63 -12.06 11.06
CA VAL A 218 9.52 -12.28 9.61
C VAL A 218 8.49 -11.32 9.06
N SER A 219 8.87 -10.54 8.04
CA SER A 219 7.96 -9.59 7.42
C SER A 219 6.92 -10.29 6.54
N SER A 220 5.75 -9.68 6.42
CA SER A 220 4.74 -9.98 5.41
C SER A 220 4.60 -8.86 4.35
N ASN A 221 5.46 -7.85 4.39
CA ASN A 221 5.44 -6.69 3.52
C ASN A 221 5.87 -7.06 2.09
N ASN A 222 4.91 -7.06 1.15
CA ASN A 222 5.20 -7.46 -0.23
C ASN A 222 5.91 -6.32 -0.95
N ARG A 223 7.08 -6.59 -1.53
CA ARG A 223 7.77 -5.63 -2.37
C ARG A 223 6.88 -5.19 -3.54
N LEU A 224 6.72 -3.89 -3.73
CA LEU A 224 6.02 -3.29 -4.85
C LEU A 224 7.02 -2.78 -5.89
N ASP A 225 7.08 -3.46 -7.02
CA ASP A 225 8.06 -3.19 -8.09
C ASP A 225 7.64 -2.08 -9.05
N VAL A 226 6.71 -1.21 -8.63
CA VAL A 226 5.99 -0.32 -9.55
C VAL A 226 6.11 1.12 -9.08
N LYS A 227 6.74 1.96 -9.92
CA LYS A 227 6.68 3.42 -9.78
C LYS A 227 5.41 3.94 -10.45
N PHE A 228 4.79 4.93 -9.83
CA PHE A 228 3.66 5.68 -10.36
C PHE A 228 3.81 7.14 -9.96
N ASN A 229 3.08 7.99 -10.66
CA ASN A 229 2.99 9.40 -10.34
C ASN A 229 1.60 9.69 -9.80
N VAL A 230 1.51 10.49 -8.75
CA VAL A 230 0.24 11.14 -8.41
C VAL A 230 0.06 12.32 -9.36
N VAL A 231 -1.08 12.36 -10.04
CA VAL A 231 -1.44 13.43 -10.97
C VAL A 231 -2.69 14.13 -10.49
N GLU A 232 -2.79 15.42 -10.78
CA GLU A 232 -3.91 16.28 -10.46
C GLU A 232 -4.69 16.65 -11.72
N PHE A 233 -6.01 16.73 -11.60
CA PHE A 233 -6.90 17.18 -12.66
C PHE A 233 -8.12 17.92 -12.09
N ASP A 234 -8.54 18.98 -12.78
CA ASP A 234 -9.62 19.84 -12.30
C ASP A 234 -11.00 19.28 -12.69
N VAL A 235 -11.97 19.41 -11.77
CA VAL A 235 -13.38 19.04 -11.94
C VAL A 235 -14.24 20.18 -11.42
N GLY A 236 -14.69 21.07 -12.31
CA GLY A 236 -15.32 22.32 -11.90
C GLY A 236 -14.35 23.15 -11.05
N SER A 237 -14.72 23.44 -9.80
CA SER A 237 -13.88 24.14 -8.83
C SER A 237 -13.02 23.22 -7.95
N SER A 238 -13.23 21.90 -8.03
CA SER A 238 -12.49 20.90 -7.25
C SER A 238 -11.26 20.41 -7.99
N ARG A 239 -10.27 19.92 -7.23
CA ARG A 239 -9.06 19.32 -7.79
C ARG A 239 -8.92 17.89 -7.34
N LEU A 240 -9.15 16.97 -8.27
CA LEU A 240 -9.04 15.54 -7.99
C LEU A 240 -7.64 15.03 -8.29
N ARG A 241 -7.32 13.88 -7.67
CA ARG A 241 -6.02 13.22 -7.78
C ARG A 241 -6.19 11.80 -8.27
N GLY A 242 -5.17 11.26 -8.91
CA GLY A 242 -5.15 9.87 -9.35
C GLY A 242 -3.74 9.32 -9.45
N GLU A 243 -3.65 8.00 -9.49
CA GLU A 243 -2.38 7.29 -9.66
C GLU A 243 -2.19 6.94 -11.13
N LEU A 244 -1.10 7.44 -11.71
CA LEU A 244 -0.71 7.21 -13.10
C LEU A 244 0.52 6.32 -13.18
N PHE A 245 0.36 5.21 -13.89
CA PHE A 245 1.40 4.24 -14.18
C PHE A 245 1.69 4.29 -15.68
N LYS A 246 2.95 4.51 -16.05
CA LYS A 246 3.37 4.66 -17.45
C LYS A 246 4.49 3.67 -17.80
N PRO A 247 4.45 3.03 -18.99
CA PRO A 247 5.60 2.29 -19.49
C PRO A 247 6.81 3.21 -19.69
N GLN A 248 8.00 2.64 -19.79
CA GLN A 248 9.18 3.42 -20.17
C GLN A 248 9.05 3.93 -21.62
N GLY A 249 9.55 5.14 -21.88
CA GLY A 249 9.54 5.78 -23.19
C GLY A 249 8.52 6.93 -23.32
N PRO A 250 8.52 7.62 -24.47
CA PRO A 250 7.71 8.82 -24.68
C PRO A 250 6.22 8.53 -24.98
N GLY A 251 5.88 7.33 -25.44
CA GLY A 251 4.53 7.00 -25.93
C GLY A 251 4.39 7.25 -27.45
N PRO A 252 3.16 7.41 -27.98
CA PRO A 252 1.89 7.35 -27.26
C PRO A 252 1.49 5.90 -26.90
N PHE A 253 0.96 5.72 -25.70
CA PHE A 253 0.55 4.43 -25.14
C PHE A 253 -0.98 4.26 -25.21
N PRO A 254 -1.49 3.06 -25.55
CA PRO A 254 -2.87 2.74 -25.21
C PRO A 254 -3.03 2.83 -23.69
N THR A 255 -4.16 3.32 -23.21
CA THR A 255 -4.31 3.71 -21.81
C THR A 255 -5.58 3.15 -21.20
N ILE A 256 -5.47 2.59 -20.00
CA ILE A 256 -6.60 2.20 -19.17
C ILE A 256 -6.98 3.35 -18.26
N LEU A 257 -8.25 3.77 -18.29
CA LEU A 257 -8.87 4.53 -17.20
C LEU A 257 -9.60 3.52 -16.28
N PHE A 258 -9.06 3.33 -15.09
CA PHE A 258 -9.62 2.40 -14.10
C PHE A 258 -10.54 3.10 -13.11
N ASN A 259 -11.82 2.73 -13.13
CA ASN A 259 -12.81 3.13 -12.15
C ASN A 259 -12.78 2.17 -10.95
N HIS A 260 -12.34 2.65 -9.79
CA HIS A 260 -12.30 1.86 -8.56
C HIS A 260 -13.69 1.62 -7.93
N GLY A 261 -13.79 0.73 -6.96
CA GLY A 261 -15.02 0.49 -6.18
C GLY A 261 -15.31 1.54 -5.10
N SER A 262 -16.33 1.29 -4.26
CA SER A 262 -16.60 2.10 -3.08
C SER A 262 -15.79 1.58 -1.88
N ALA A 263 -14.75 2.31 -1.52
CA ALA A 263 -13.96 2.08 -0.32
C ALA A 263 -13.42 3.43 0.20
N PRO A 264 -13.40 3.65 1.53
CA PRO A 264 -12.88 4.88 2.14
C PRO A 264 -11.34 4.90 2.11
N GLY A 265 -10.78 6.09 2.26
CA GLY A 265 -9.33 6.31 2.25
C GLY A 265 -8.64 5.64 1.06
N MET A 266 -7.43 5.13 1.30
CA MET A 266 -6.54 4.61 0.25
C MET A 266 -6.77 3.15 -0.13
N LEU A 267 -7.83 2.49 0.38
CA LEU A 267 -8.10 1.07 0.12
C LEU A 267 -8.23 0.72 -1.37
N ASN A 268 -8.64 1.67 -2.20
CA ASN A 268 -8.75 1.48 -3.64
C ASN A 268 -7.39 1.38 -4.36
N SER A 269 -6.32 1.92 -3.75
CA SER A 269 -4.96 1.85 -4.31
C SER A 269 -4.46 0.42 -4.50
N GLN A 270 -4.97 -0.54 -3.72
CA GLN A 270 -4.64 -1.94 -3.93
C GLN A 270 -4.99 -2.42 -5.35
N ALA A 271 -6.03 -1.83 -5.96
CA ALA A 271 -6.45 -2.20 -7.31
C ALA A 271 -5.43 -1.76 -8.36
N SER A 272 -5.04 -0.49 -8.35
CA SER A 272 -4.01 0.04 -9.26
C SER A 272 -2.67 -0.67 -9.06
N VAL A 273 -2.20 -0.80 -7.81
CA VAL A 273 -0.93 -1.47 -7.49
C VAL A 273 -0.88 -2.92 -8.02
N ASN A 274 -1.97 -3.67 -7.92
CA ASN A 274 -2.00 -5.06 -8.37
C ASN A 274 -2.23 -5.22 -9.87
N MET A 275 -2.99 -4.30 -10.48
CA MET A 275 -3.40 -4.42 -11.88
C MET A 275 -2.41 -3.73 -12.84
N ALA A 276 -1.94 -2.53 -12.50
CA ALA A 276 -1.07 -1.73 -13.35
C ALA A 276 0.15 -2.51 -13.88
N PRO A 277 0.93 -3.26 -13.08
CA PRO A 277 2.10 -3.99 -13.60
C PRO A 277 1.76 -5.02 -14.70
N PHE A 278 0.56 -5.59 -14.73
CA PHE A 278 0.15 -6.48 -15.82
C PHE A 278 -0.07 -5.70 -17.13
N PHE A 279 -0.73 -4.54 -17.05
CA PHE A 279 -0.96 -3.65 -18.20
C PHE A 279 0.33 -3.01 -18.70
N LEU A 280 1.20 -2.54 -17.79
CA LEU A 280 2.51 -1.97 -18.13
C LEU A 280 3.37 -2.97 -18.93
N LYS A 281 3.38 -4.25 -18.53
CA LYS A 281 4.08 -5.32 -19.27
C LYS A 281 3.55 -5.54 -20.69
N LYS A 282 2.32 -5.10 -20.98
CA LYS A 282 1.71 -5.09 -22.32
C LYS A 282 1.88 -3.77 -23.06
N GLY A 283 2.61 -2.81 -22.49
CA GLY A 283 2.80 -1.48 -23.08
C GLY A 283 1.59 -0.56 -22.93
N TRP A 284 0.66 -0.87 -22.02
CA TRP A 284 -0.47 -0.01 -21.70
C TRP A 284 -0.13 0.89 -20.51
N ALA A 285 -0.42 2.18 -20.62
CA ALA A 285 -0.49 3.05 -19.45
C ALA A 285 -1.76 2.73 -18.63
N PHE A 286 -1.71 2.97 -17.33
CA PHE A 286 -2.81 2.69 -16.42
C PHE A 286 -3.02 3.89 -15.52
N PHE A 287 -4.22 4.47 -15.56
CA PHE A 287 -4.60 5.63 -14.76
C PHE A 287 -5.80 5.27 -13.90
N MET A 288 -5.65 5.41 -12.58
CA MET A 288 -6.76 5.30 -11.64
C MET A 288 -7.04 6.67 -11.01
N PRO A 289 -8.03 7.43 -11.52
CA PRO A 289 -8.51 8.62 -10.82
C PRO A 289 -9.23 8.22 -9.53
N TYR A 290 -9.02 8.97 -8.46
CA TYR A 290 -9.86 8.91 -7.28
C TYR A 290 -11.09 9.79 -7.47
N ARG A 291 -12.27 9.23 -7.25
CA ARG A 291 -13.50 10.01 -7.18
C ARG A 291 -13.54 10.83 -5.90
N ARG A 292 -14.26 11.95 -5.92
CA ARG A 292 -14.43 12.82 -4.75
C ARG A 292 -14.95 12.03 -3.54
N GLY A 293 -14.41 12.34 -2.36
CA GLY A 293 -14.71 11.63 -1.11
C GLY A 293 -14.05 10.26 -0.97
N GLN A 294 -13.04 9.95 -1.81
CA GLN A 294 -12.30 8.68 -1.74
C GLN A 294 -10.80 8.90 -2.02
N GLY A 295 -9.93 8.13 -1.36
CA GLY A 295 -8.48 8.11 -1.59
C GLY A 295 -7.83 9.49 -1.55
N LEU A 296 -6.97 9.78 -2.53
CA LEU A 296 -6.31 11.08 -2.62
C LEU A 296 -7.29 12.24 -2.89
N SER A 297 -8.56 11.96 -3.20
CA SER A 297 -9.61 12.96 -3.40
C SER A 297 -10.64 12.97 -2.27
N GLU A 298 -10.30 12.43 -1.10
CA GLU A 298 -11.19 12.37 0.06
C GLU A 298 -11.68 13.75 0.54
N ALA A 299 -10.83 14.79 0.44
CA ALA A 299 -11.19 16.14 0.86
C ALA A 299 -12.17 16.85 -0.10
N GLU A 300 -12.37 16.33 -1.30
CA GLU A 300 -13.10 17.03 -2.39
C GLU A 300 -14.61 16.77 -2.39
N GLY A 301 -15.12 15.98 -1.44
CA GLY A 301 -16.56 15.71 -1.33
C GLY A 301 -16.91 14.62 -0.32
N PRO A 302 -18.20 14.38 -0.09
CA PRO A 302 -18.63 13.33 0.83
C PRO A 302 -18.38 11.93 0.27
N TYR A 303 -18.03 10.98 1.14
CA TYR A 303 -17.93 9.58 0.75
C TYR A 303 -19.31 9.01 0.36
N ILE A 304 -19.41 8.43 -0.84
CA ILE A 304 -20.69 7.91 -1.40
C ILE A 304 -21.43 6.91 -0.49
N MET A 305 -20.72 6.06 0.25
CA MET A 305 -21.44 5.10 1.11
C MET A 305 -22.10 5.79 2.29
N ASP A 306 -21.58 6.92 2.74
CA ASP A 306 -22.16 7.66 3.86
C ASP A 306 -23.39 8.46 3.43
N THR A 307 -23.39 9.00 2.21
CA THR A 307 -24.58 9.63 1.61
C THR A 307 -25.70 8.61 1.39
N ILE A 308 -25.38 7.42 0.85
CA ILE A 308 -26.35 6.33 0.67
C ILE A 308 -26.90 5.86 2.02
N LYS A 309 -26.03 5.58 3.00
CA LYS A 309 -26.46 5.14 4.34
C LYS A 309 -27.35 6.18 5.01
N SER A 310 -26.99 7.46 4.93
CA SER A 310 -27.79 8.55 5.49
C SER A 310 -29.17 8.61 4.85
N ALA A 311 -29.26 8.46 3.53
CA ALA A 311 -30.54 8.42 2.81
C ALA A 311 -31.40 7.22 3.20
N ILE A 312 -30.78 6.03 3.36
CA ILE A 312 -31.50 4.83 3.83
C ILE A 312 -32.05 5.05 5.24
N GLN A 313 -31.24 5.58 6.15
CA GLN A 313 -31.65 5.85 7.53
C GLN A 313 -32.79 6.87 7.62
N LYS A 314 -32.78 7.91 6.78
CA LYS A 314 -33.78 8.98 6.81
C LYS A 314 -35.06 8.65 6.07
N SER A 315 -34.98 7.87 4.99
CA SER A 315 -36.07 7.80 4.00
C SER A 315 -36.23 6.41 3.37
N GLY A 316 -35.56 5.38 3.91
CA GLY A 316 -35.70 3.99 3.49
C GLY A 316 -34.85 3.60 2.28
N MET A 317 -34.86 2.30 1.98
CA MET A 317 -33.95 1.67 1.01
C MET A 317 -34.03 2.29 -0.39
N GLU A 318 -35.24 2.54 -0.89
CA GLU A 318 -35.42 3.08 -2.24
C GLU A 318 -34.80 4.48 -2.38
N LYS A 319 -34.89 5.33 -1.34
CA LYS A 319 -34.22 6.63 -1.41
C LYS A 319 -32.71 6.50 -1.43
N GLY A 320 -32.15 5.53 -0.71
CA GLY A 320 -30.74 5.15 -0.81
C GLY A 320 -30.33 4.71 -2.22
N VAL A 321 -31.17 3.92 -2.88
CA VAL A 321 -30.96 3.47 -4.27
C VAL A 321 -31.03 4.64 -5.25
N GLN A 322 -31.98 5.57 -5.07
CA GLN A 322 -32.05 6.80 -5.86
C GLN A 322 -30.80 7.65 -5.72
N VAL A 323 -30.32 7.88 -4.49
CA VAL A 323 -29.07 8.61 -4.24
C VAL A 323 -27.88 7.91 -4.90
N LEU A 324 -27.80 6.57 -4.82
CA LEU A 324 -26.77 5.80 -5.52
C LEU A 324 -26.81 6.08 -7.03
N ILE A 325 -27.98 6.00 -7.66
CA ILE A 325 -28.15 6.23 -9.10
C ILE A 325 -27.79 7.67 -9.49
N GLU A 326 -28.31 8.65 -8.76
CA GLU A 326 -28.08 10.08 -9.01
C GLU A 326 -26.59 10.41 -8.93
N GLN A 327 -25.92 10.00 -7.85
CA GLN A 327 -24.48 10.26 -7.68
C GLN A 327 -23.64 9.59 -8.77
N HIS A 328 -24.00 8.38 -9.22
CA HIS A 328 -23.26 7.73 -10.31
C HIS A 328 -23.45 8.43 -11.65
N LYS A 329 -24.62 9.02 -11.92
CA LYS A 329 -24.94 9.67 -13.20
C LYS A 329 -24.47 11.11 -13.29
N ASN A 330 -24.24 11.74 -12.14
CA ASN A 330 -23.88 13.14 -12.00
C ASN A 330 -22.45 13.23 -11.46
N GLU A 331 -22.25 13.51 -10.17
CA GLU A 331 -20.97 13.88 -9.58
C GLU A 331 -19.86 12.86 -9.87
N LEU A 332 -20.12 11.56 -9.70
CA LEU A 332 -19.11 10.53 -9.95
C LEU A 332 -18.82 10.32 -11.44
N PHE A 333 -19.79 10.62 -12.30
CA PHE A 333 -19.56 10.61 -13.74
C PHE A 333 -18.77 11.84 -14.19
N GLU A 334 -19.00 13.01 -13.59
CA GLU A 334 -18.20 14.22 -13.83
C GLU A 334 -16.72 13.98 -13.48
N ASP A 335 -16.45 13.33 -12.34
CA ASP A 335 -15.10 12.95 -11.94
C ASP A 335 -14.42 12.07 -13.00
N GLN A 336 -15.13 11.03 -13.48
CA GLN A 336 -14.65 10.15 -14.55
C GLN A 336 -14.46 10.92 -15.87
N ALA A 337 -15.39 11.79 -16.24
CA ALA A 337 -15.35 12.53 -17.50
C ALA A 337 -14.20 13.54 -17.53
N ALA A 338 -13.92 14.19 -16.40
CA ALA A 338 -12.77 15.08 -16.25
C ALA A 338 -11.45 14.33 -16.32
N ALA A 339 -11.34 13.18 -15.61
CA ALA A 339 -10.17 12.29 -15.70
C ALA A 339 -9.91 11.82 -17.13
N TYR A 340 -10.97 11.42 -17.85
CA TYR A 340 -10.90 11.05 -19.26
C TYR A 340 -10.42 12.22 -20.14
N SER A 341 -11.02 13.41 -19.96
CA SER A 341 -10.66 14.61 -20.72
C SER A 341 -9.22 15.05 -20.45
N TRP A 342 -8.73 14.88 -19.22
CA TRP A 342 -7.35 15.14 -18.85
C TRP A 342 -6.39 14.17 -19.54
N LEU A 343 -6.70 12.87 -19.59
CA LEU A 343 -5.88 11.87 -20.29
C LEU A 343 -5.71 12.21 -21.78
N LEU A 344 -6.78 12.63 -22.45
CA LEU A 344 -6.72 12.95 -23.88
C LEU A 344 -5.82 14.15 -24.23
N LYS A 345 -5.43 14.95 -23.23
CA LYS A 345 -4.51 16.09 -23.39
C LYS A 345 -3.05 15.73 -23.17
N GLN A 346 -2.74 14.50 -22.77
CA GLN A 346 -1.37 14.10 -22.45
C GLN A 346 -0.65 13.56 -23.69
N ASP A 347 0.55 14.06 -23.98
CA ASP A 347 1.32 13.66 -25.18
C ASP A 347 1.69 12.17 -25.20
N PHE A 348 1.77 11.53 -24.03
CA PHE A 348 2.06 10.11 -23.93
C PHE A 348 0.84 9.21 -24.15
N VAL A 349 -0.37 9.75 -24.33
CA VAL A 349 -1.61 8.98 -24.47
C VAL A 349 -1.99 8.86 -25.94
N ASP A 350 -2.25 7.63 -26.38
CA ASP A 350 -2.92 7.40 -27.66
C ASP A 350 -4.42 7.64 -27.48
N SER A 351 -4.88 8.83 -27.87
CA SER A 351 -6.27 9.28 -27.69
C SER A 351 -7.31 8.40 -28.38
N SER A 352 -6.90 7.62 -29.39
CA SER A 352 -7.76 6.63 -30.08
C SER A 352 -7.88 5.30 -29.34
N ARG A 353 -6.98 5.04 -28.37
CA ARG A 353 -6.85 3.76 -27.65
C ARG A 353 -6.93 3.93 -26.13
N VAL A 354 -7.96 4.64 -25.68
CA VAL A 354 -8.32 4.71 -24.25
C VAL A 354 -9.44 3.72 -23.96
N ALA A 355 -9.20 2.75 -23.08
CA ALA A 355 -10.21 1.80 -22.61
C ALA A 355 -10.60 2.09 -21.16
N THR A 356 -11.82 1.72 -20.77
CA THR A 356 -12.26 1.84 -19.37
C THR A 356 -12.39 0.47 -18.72
N VAL A 357 -11.89 0.35 -17.49
CA VAL A 357 -11.98 -0.88 -16.68
C VAL A 357 -12.54 -0.49 -15.32
N GLY A 358 -13.33 -1.33 -14.66
CA GLY A 358 -13.79 -0.99 -13.32
C GLY A 358 -14.45 -2.13 -12.58
N ASN A 359 -14.38 -2.08 -11.25
CA ASN A 359 -14.94 -3.10 -10.37
C ASN A 359 -15.99 -2.53 -9.42
N SER A 360 -17.02 -3.33 -9.07
CA SER A 360 -18.06 -2.92 -8.12
C SER A 360 -18.76 -1.61 -8.55
N PHE A 361 -18.81 -0.55 -7.74
CA PHE A 361 -19.30 0.77 -8.17
C PHE A 361 -18.54 1.32 -9.39
N GLY A 362 -17.26 1.01 -9.53
CA GLY A 362 -16.49 1.32 -10.73
C GLY A 362 -16.97 0.58 -11.97
N GLY A 363 -17.53 -0.63 -11.83
CA GLY A 363 -18.19 -1.33 -12.94
C GLY A 363 -19.48 -0.63 -13.39
N ILE A 364 -20.21 0.02 -12.48
CA ILE A 364 -21.33 0.90 -12.84
C ILE A 364 -20.81 2.10 -13.64
N GLN A 365 -19.71 2.72 -13.21
CA GLN A 365 -19.07 3.81 -13.95
C GLN A 365 -18.57 3.41 -15.34
N VAL A 366 -18.11 2.17 -15.53
CA VAL A 366 -17.78 1.63 -16.87
C VAL A 366 -19.00 1.68 -17.80
N LEU A 367 -20.18 1.28 -17.32
CA LEU A 367 -21.39 1.29 -18.17
C LEU A 367 -21.81 2.72 -18.53
N ILE A 368 -21.80 3.62 -17.55
CA ILE A 368 -22.15 5.04 -17.75
C ILE A 368 -21.13 5.72 -18.67
N GLY A 369 -19.84 5.50 -18.43
CA GLY A 369 -18.74 6.02 -19.22
C GLY A 369 -18.78 5.53 -20.67
N MET A 370 -18.99 4.23 -20.89
CA MET A 370 -19.13 3.65 -22.23
C MET A 370 -20.35 4.18 -23.00
N ALA A 371 -21.41 4.57 -22.29
CA ALA A 371 -22.61 5.16 -22.90
C ALA A 371 -22.45 6.66 -23.25
N ARG A 372 -21.47 7.36 -22.66
CA ARG A 372 -21.36 8.83 -22.74
C ARG A 372 -20.02 9.37 -23.23
N LEU A 373 -18.95 8.58 -23.19
CA LEU A 373 -17.58 8.98 -23.53
C LEU A 373 -17.02 8.11 -24.68
N ASN A 374 -15.87 8.50 -25.24
CA ASN A 374 -15.28 7.86 -26.42
C ASN A 374 -14.19 6.80 -26.14
N TYR A 375 -14.44 5.88 -25.21
CA TYR A 375 -13.56 4.73 -24.97
C TYR A 375 -13.55 3.74 -26.13
N CYS A 376 -12.43 3.10 -26.48
CA CYS A 376 -12.37 2.05 -27.50
C CYS A 376 -13.07 0.75 -27.07
N ALA A 377 -12.97 0.38 -25.78
CA ALA A 377 -13.65 -0.77 -25.18
C ALA A 377 -13.83 -0.59 -23.66
N GLY A 378 -14.74 -1.39 -23.09
CA GLY A 378 -15.03 -1.41 -21.65
C GLY A 378 -14.82 -2.79 -21.01
N VAL A 379 -14.40 -2.83 -19.75
CA VAL A 379 -14.32 -4.06 -18.95
C VAL A 379 -15.01 -3.86 -17.61
N ASN A 380 -16.11 -4.58 -17.40
CA ASN A 380 -16.93 -4.49 -16.19
C ASN A 380 -16.71 -5.73 -15.31
N ALA A 381 -16.16 -5.51 -14.12
CA ALA A 381 -15.85 -6.55 -13.15
C ALA A 381 -16.81 -6.50 -11.95
N GLY A 382 -17.91 -7.25 -12.01
CA GLY A 382 -18.90 -7.30 -10.91
C GLY A 382 -19.61 -5.98 -10.62
N GLY A 383 -19.90 -5.19 -11.66
CA GLY A 383 -20.68 -3.96 -11.55
C GLY A 383 -22.07 -4.19 -10.96
N GLY A 384 -22.35 -3.60 -9.80
CA GLY A 384 -23.65 -3.72 -9.12
C GLY A 384 -23.87 -5.02 -8.32
N ALA A 385 -22.88 -5.93 -8.24
CA ALA A 385 -23.03 -7.25 -7.60
C ALA A 385 -23.54 -7.19 -6.15
N LYS A 386 -23.10 -6.21 -5.36
CA LYS A 386 -23.52 -6.05 -3.96
C LYS A 386 -24.88 -5.38 -3.76
N SER A 387 -25.38 -4.69 -4.79
CA SER A 387 -26.59 -3.87 -4.70
C SER A 387 -27.78 -4.49 -5.43
N TRP A 388 -27.52 -5.42 -6.36
CA TRP A 388 -28.47 -5.85 -7.37
C TRP A 388 -29.84 -6.28 -6.83
N LYS A 389 -29.87 -7.25 -5.91
CA LYS A 389 -31.13 -7.83 -5.37
C LYS A 389 -32.05 -6.80 -4.73
N GLN A 390 -31.49 -5.77 -4.10
CA GLN A 390 -32.23 -4.80 -3.29
C GLN A 390 -32.55 -3.50 -4.06
N ALA A 391 -32.03 -3.35 -5.27
CA ALA A 391 -32.05 -2.08 -6.00
C ALA A 391 -32.73 -2.22 -7.37
N ILE A 392 -34.06 -2.43 -7.39
CA ILE A 392 -34.84 -2.62 -8.64
C ILE A 392 -34.67 -1.43 -9.59
N SER A 393 -34.76 -0.19 -9.09
CA SER A 393 -34.55 1.02 -9.88
C SER A 393 -33.16 1.09 -10.50
N LEU A 394 -32.13 0.58 -9.80
CA LEU A 394 -30.78 0.47 -10.35
C LEU A 394 -30.71 -0.57 -11.46
N GLN A 395 -31.38 -1.72 -11.33
CA GLN A 395 -31.43 -2.72 -12.39
C GLN A 395 -32.01 -2.12 -13.68
N TYR A 396 -33.12 -1.40 -13.58
CA TYR A 396 -33.76 -0.73 -14.72
C TYR A 396 -32.80 0.27 -15.39
N GLU A 397 -32.15 1.13 -14.60
CA GLU A 397 -31.22 2.13 -15.11
C GLU A 397 -30.00 1.48 -15.79
N LEU A 398 -29.44 0.41 -15.21
CA LEU A 398 -28.30 -0.31 -15.78
C LEU A 398 -28.67 -1.06 -17.06
N ILE A 399 -29.87 -1.65 -17.14
CA ILE A 399 -30.39 -2.26 -18.38
C ILE A 399 -30.54 -1.20 -19.48
N LYS A 400 -31.14 -0.05 -19.15
CA LYS A 400 -31.29 1.09 -20.08
C LYS A 400 -29.93 1.57 -20.59
N THR A 401 -28.99 1.79 -19.67
CA THR A 401 -27.62 2.23 -19.99
C THR A 401 -26.91 1.22 -20.89
N SER A 402 -26.99 -0.08 -20.57
CA SER A 402 -26.34 -1.13 -21.35
C SER A 402 -26.84 -1.21 -22.80
N LYS A 403 -28.13 -0.93 -23.05
CA LYS A 403 -28.69 -0.87 -24.41
C LYS A 403 -28.15 0.30 -25.23
N ALA A 404 -27.74 1.40 -24.59
CA ALA A 404 -27.20 2.59 -25.25
C ALA A 404 -25.72 2.45 -25.67
N ILE A 405 -25.01 1.47 -25.11
CA ILE A 405 -23.59 1.23 -25.43
C ILE A 405 -23.48 0.60 -26.83
N ASN A 406 -22.65 1.21 -27.68
CA ASN A 406 -22.39 0.75 -29.06
C ASN A 406 -20.99 0.16 -29.27
N ARG A 407 -20.14 0.20 -28.25
CA ARG A 407 -18.75 -0.29 -28.34
C ARG A 407 -18.53 -1.56 -27.52
N PRO A 408 -17.48 -2.34 -27.83
CA PRO A 408 -17.24 -3.63 -27.20
C PRO A 408 -17.13 -3.53 -25.68
N ILE A 409 -17.77 -4.46 -24.96
CA ILE A 409 -17.63 -4.59 -23.51
C ILE A 409 -17.42 -6.04 -23.09
N PHE A 410 -16.52 -6.26 -22.13
CA PHE A 410 -16.25 -7.55 -21.53
C PHE A 410 -16.72 -7.55 -20.06
N PHE A 411 -17.63 -8.45 -19.70
CA PHE A 411 -18.08 -8.61 -18.32
C PHE A 411 -17.38 -9.80 -17.65
N PHE A 412 -16.97 -9.67 -16.39
CA PHE A 412 -16.57 -10.83 -15.62
C PHE A 412 -16.79 -10.75 -14.11
N GLN A 413 -16.88 -11.92 -13.48
CA GLN A 413 -16.97 -12.10 -12.02
C GLN A 413 -16.38 -13.46 -11.62
N ALA A 414 -15.98 -13.62 -10.36
CA ALA A 414 -15.76 -14.94 -9.77
C ALA A 414 -17.11 -15.57 -9.38
N GLN A 415 -17.21 -16.90 -9.45
CA GLN A 415 -18.45 -17.64 -9.19
C GLN A 415 -19.02 -17.42 -7.78
N ASN A 416 -18.14 -17.17 -6.80
CA ASN A 416 -18.52 -16.95 -5.41
C ASN A 416 -18.79 -15.46 -5.07
N ASP A 417 -18.79 -14.53 -6.03
CA ASP A 417 -19.18 -13.13 -5.79
C ASP A 417 -20.65 -13.03 -5.30
N TYR A 418 -21.04 -11.89 -4.70
CA TYR A 418 -22.31 -11.68 -4.02
C TYR A 418 -23.56 -11.93 -4.89
N ASP A 419 -23.53 -11.48 -6.13
CA ASP A 419 -24.60 -11.70 -7.11
C ASP A 419 -24.02 -11.70 -8.53
N LEU A 420 -24.31 -12.77 -9.27
CA LEU A 420 -23.89 -12.97 -10.67
C LEU A 420 -24.93 -12.45 -11.68
N SER A 421 -26.14 -12.12 -11.21
CA SER A 421 -27.26 -11.62 -12.00
C SER A 421 -26.93 -10.36 -12.81
N PRO A 422 -26.24 -9.33 -12.29
CA PRO A 422 -25.90 -8.15 -13.09
C PRO A 422 -25.12 -8.51 -14.36
N THR A 423 -24.04 -9.29 -14.21
CA THR A 423 -23.22 -9.73 -15.36
C THR A 423 -24.06 -10.54 -16.36
N ARG A 424 -24.83 -11.51 -15.89
CA ARG A 424 -25.64 -12.38 -16.76
C ARG A 424 -26.74 -11.61 -17.49
N LEU A 425 -27.47 -10.75 -16.77
CA LEU A 425 -28.60 -10.04 -17.35
C LEU A 425 -28.14 -8.94 -18.31
N LEU A 426 -27.20 -8.09 -17.89
CA LEU A 426 -26.76 -6.94 -18.69
C LEU A 426 -26.08 -7.42 -19.98
N SER A 427 -25.15 -8.38 -19.89
CA SER A 427 -24.52 -8.97 -21.08
C SER A 427 -25.53 -9.70 -21.97
N GLY A 428 -26.52 -10.39 -21.38
CA GLY A 428 -27.59 -11.05 -22.12
C GLY A 428 -28.48 -10.08 -22.88
N VAL A 429 -28.84 -8.95 -22.28
CA VAL A 429 -29.62 -7.88 -22.94
C VAL A 429 -28.82 -7.28 -24.09
N MET A 430 -27.54 -6.98 -23.88
CA MET A 430 -26.66 -6.44 -24.93
C MET A 430 -26.51 -7.42 -26.10
N ARG A 431 -26.32 -8.71 -25.82
CA ARG A 431 -26.19 -9.76 -26.84
C ARG A 431 -27.46 -9.86 -27.69
N ARG A 432 -28.64 -9.86 -27.05
CA ARG A 432 -29.93 -9.85 -27.75
C ARG A 432 -30.16 -8.59 -28.59
N ALA A 433 -29.54 -7.48 -28.20
CA ALA A 433 -29.56 -6.23 -28.96
C ALA A 433 -28.48 -6.15 -30.05
N GLY A 434 -27.78 -7.25 -30.38
CA GLY A 434 -26.76 -7.30 -31.41
C GLY A 434 -25.48 -6.52 -31.10
N LYS A 435 -25.24 -6.16 -29.83
CA LYS A 435 -24.05 -5.43 -29.41
C LYS A 435 -22.84 -6.36 -29.27
N SER A 436 -21.64 -5.83 -29.47
CA SER A 436 -20.38 -6.55 -29.21
C SER A 436 -20.18 -6.72 -27.71
N VAL A 437 -20.44 -7.93 -27.19
CA VAL A 437 -20.34 -8.22 -25.76
C VAL A 437 -19.80 -9.63 -25.48
N GLU A 438 -18.84 -9.69 -24.57
CA GLU A 438 -18.33 -10.93 -23.99
C GLU A 438 -18.63 -10.97 -22.50
N ALA A 439 -18.84 -12.17 -21.94
CA ALA A 439 -19.07 -12.34 -20.52
C ALA A 439 -18.50 -13.66 -20.02
N LYS A 440 -17.78 -13.64 -18.89
CA LYS A 440 -17.17 -14.83 -18.29
C LYS A 440 -17.35 -14.88 -16.77
N ILE A 441 -17.85 -15.99 -16.27
CA ILE A 441 -17.85 -16.31 -14.84
C ILE A 441 -16.65 -17.25 -14.60
N TYR A 442 -15.69 -16.78 -13.81
CA TYR A 442 -14.52 -17.56 -13.41
C TYR A 442 -14.87 -18.49 -12.24
N PRO A 443 -14.08 -19.56 -11.99
CA PRO A 443 -14.19 -20.34 -10.77
C PRO A 443 -14.16 -19.47 -9.50
N ALA A 444 -14.59 -20.04 -8.37
CA ALA A 444 -14.55 -19.35 -7.09
C ALA A 444 -13.12 -18.88 -6.75
N PHE A 445 -13.01 -17.66 -6.23
CA PHE A 445 -11.76 -17.10 -5.76
C PHE A 445 -11.80 -16.92 -4.24
N GLY A 446 -10.87 -17.55 -3.53
CA GLY A 446 -10.95 -17.67 -2.08
C GLY A 446 -12.12 -18.56 -1.65
N SER A 447 -12.54 -18.43 -0.39
CA SER A 447 -13.62 -19.23 0.20
C SER A 447 -14.87 -18.42 0.52
N THR A 448 -14.78 -17.08 0.49
CA THR A 448 -15.88 -16.18 0.89
C THR A 448 -16.39 -15.31 -0.26
N PRO A 449 -17.64 -14.82 -0.20
CA PRO A 449 -18.13 -13.86 -1.19
C PRO A 449 -17.37 -12.55 -1.24
N ARG A 450 -16.82 -12.13 -0.08
CA ARG A 450 -15.94 -10.97 -0.02
C ARG A 450 -14.71 -11.20 -0.88
N GLU A 451 -14.03 -12.33 -0.74
CA GLU A 451 -12.85 -12.64 -1.57
C GLU A 451 -13.23 -12.76 -3.05
N GLY A 452 -14.35 -13.41 -3.37
CA GLY A 452 -14.90 -13.45 -4.73
C GLY A 452 -15.08 -12.05 -5.32
N HIS A 453 -15.57 -11.09 -4.54
CA HIS A 453 -15.71 -9.70 -4.95
C HIS A 453 -14.38 -8.95 -5.12
N GLN A 454 -13.31 -9.41 -4.47
CA GLN A 454 -11.95 -8.87 -4.60
C GLN A 454 -11.17 -9.51 -5.78
N PHE A 455 -11.73 -10.54 -6.42
CA PHE A 455 -11.12 -11.22 -7.57
C PHE A 455 -10.58 -10.28 -8.65
N PRO A 456 -11.26 -9.17 -9.02
CA PRO A 456 -10.76 -8.29 -10.07
C PRO A 456 -9.37 -7.72 -9.81
N TYR A 457 -8.96 -7.51 -8.55
CA TYR A 457 -7.63 -6.96 -8.25
C TYR A 457 -6.75 -7.89 -7.41
N ARG A 458 -7.28 -8.99 -6.87
CA ARG A 458 -6.47 -10.02 -6.18
C ARG A 458 -6.20 -11.25 -7.04
N GLY A 459 -7.02 -11.49 -8.06
CA GLY A 459 -6.92 -12.63 -8.98
C GLY A 459 -6.44 -12.25 -10.38
N VAL A 460 -5.67 -11.16 -10.54
CA VAL A 460 -5.27 -10.58 -11.84
C VAL A 460 -4.69 -11.63 -12.79
N SER A 461 -3.81 -12.50 -12.31
CA SER A 461 -3.19 -13.55 -13.13
C SER A 461 -4.18 -14.55 -13.75
N GLN A 462 -5.38 -14.70 -13.18
CA GLN A 462 -6.38 -15.67 -13.64
C GLN A 462 -7.26 -15.13 -14.77
N TRP A 463 -7.50 -13.82 -14.80
CA TRP A 463 -8.41 -13.19 -15.79
C TRP A 463 -7.69 -12.29 -16.80
N PHE A 464 -6.47 -11.81 -16.51
CA PHE A 464 -5.78 -10.82 -17.34
C PHE A 464 -5.53 -11.31 -18.76
N GLY A 465 -5.28 -12.61 -18.96
CA GLY A 465 -5.08 -13.19 -20.29
C GLY A 465 -6.29 -13.00 -21.21
N ASP A 466 -7.51 -13.13 -20.69
CA ASP A 466 -8.74 -12.96 -21.48
C ASP A 466 -9.02 -11.48 -21.75
N VAL A 467 -8.85 -10.63 -20.72
CA VAL A 467 -9.04 -9.18 -20.85
C VAL A 467 -8.01 -8.57 -21.82
N SER A 468 -6.74 -8.97 -21.75
CA SER A 468 -5.71 -8.52 -22.69
C SER A 468 -6.08 -8.87 -24.12
N LYS A 469 -6.50 -10.12 -24.40
CA LYS A 469 -6.93 -10.54 -25.74
C LYS A 469 -8.13 -9.74 -26.25
N PHE A 470 -9.10 -9.47 -25.38
CA PHE A 470 -10.26 -8.66 -25.70
C PHE A 470 -9.86 -7.21 -26.06
N LEU A 471 -9.01 -6.59 -25.24
CA LEU A 471 -8.52 -5.24 -25.48
C LEU A 471 -7.64 -5.18 -26.74
N ASP A 472 -6.77 -6.14 -26.97
CA ASP A 472 -5.93 -6.18 -28.18
C ASP A 472 -6.79 -6.28 -29.45
N ARG A 473 -7.93 -6.96 -29.40
CA ARG A 473 -8.86 -7.07 -30.54
C ARG A 473 -9.64 -5.79 -30.82
N HIS A 474 -10.06 -5.08 -29.76
CA HIS A 474 -11.01 -3.96 -29.88
C HIS A 474 -10.39 -2.58 -29.69
N CYS A 475 -9.18 -2.53 -29.15
CA CYS A 475 -8.39 -1.34 -28.90
C CYS A 475 -6.96 -1.49 -29.43
N GLY A 476 -6.61 -2.58 -30.12
CA GLY A 476 -5.30 -2.72 -30.77
C GLY A 476 -5.13 -1.73 -31.93
N LYS A 477 -3.89 -1.55 -32.39
CA LYS A 477 -3.67 -0.86 -33.66
C LYS A 477 -4.30 -1.70 -34.77
N SER A 478 -5.08 -1.08 -35.65
CA SER A 478 -5.47 -1.69 -36.92
C SER A 478 -4.20 -2.24 -37.58
N ALA A 479 -4.23 -3.50 -38.05
CA ALA A 479 -3.13 -3.98 -38.88
C ALA A 479 -2.97 -2.99 -40.06
N PRO A 480 -1.75 -2.56 -40.42
CA PRO A 480 -1.56 -1.88 -41.69
C PRO A 480 -2.05 -2.83 -42.77
N TYR A 481 -3.08 -2.40 -43.51
CA TYR A 481 -3.65 -3.12 -44.64
C TYR A 481 -2.61 -3.30 -45.75
#